data_AF-A0A6A6UI41-F1
#
_entry.id   AF-A0A6A6UI41-F1
#
_cell.length_a   1.000
_cell.length_b   1.000
_cell.length_c   1.000
_cell.angle_alpha   90.00
_cell.angle_beta   90.00
_cell.angle_gamma   90.00
#
_symmetry.space_group_name_H-M   'P 1'
#
loop_
_entity.id
_entity.type
_entity.pdbx_description
1 polymer ?
#
loop_
_entity_poly.entity_id
_entity_poly.type
_entity_poly.pdbx_seq_one_letter_code
_entity_poly.pdbx_strand_id
1 'polypeptide(L)'
;MSSSSTSATTLPRIHLLTRFASNATAFKSAIKKYYPALNSKTNITVHTSSLARLPATVTYDAIVSPANSYGFMDGAFDDAISILLSPNPRAGYGWTTRKVQSRLYETWRGYAPPGSCTVVDVRRDAEWWDLKRAENSSDDGGRAGVVEVDVERDGVGQQEDGSGHKHECKYIALCPTMRVPRRVLWDREVVFECVWALLCAIDVHNRQAREGERIDSILMTPLATGVGRVSEERWAAQCVLAMKYWVEAVEQPDKWGQLEWNTVYDESSTEIDATHDL
;
A
#
# COMPACT_ATOMS: atom_id res chain seq x y z
N MET A 1 -26.44 -6.77 26.84
CA MET A 1 -25.67 -6.91 25.59
C MET A 1 -24.79 -5.69 25.48
N SER A 2 -23.51 -5.81 25.86
CA SER A 2 -22.56 -4.70 25.83
C SER A 2 -22.07 -4.55 24.40
N SER A 3 -22.52 -3.50 23.70
CA SER A 3 -21.92 -3.08 22.44
C SER A 3 -20.54 -2.52 22.75
N SER A 4 -19.51 -3.30 22.50
CA SER A 4 -18.13 -2.82 22.41
C SER A 4 -18.05 -1.85 21.23
N SER A 5 -18.29 -0.56 21.47
CA SER A 5 -17.95 0.49 20.51
C SER A 5 -16.44 0.65 20.52
N THR A 6 -15.75 -0.13 19.70
CA THR A 6 -14.38 0.22 19.29
C THR A 6 -14.49 1.60 18.66
N SER A 7 -13.97 2.62 19.33
CA SER A 7 -13.87 3.97 18.75
C SER A 7 -13.10 3.83 17.45
N ALA A 8 -13.79 3.97 16.31
CA ALA A 8 -13.15 3.92 15.01
C ALA A 8 -12.08 5.04 14.98
N THR A 9 -10.83 4.66 14.77
CA THR A 9 -9.74 5.63 14.63
C THR A 9 -9.88 6.35 13.29
N THR A 10 -9.60 7.66 13.25
CA THR A 10 -9.70 8.46 12.03
C THR A 10 -8.75 7.98 10.93
N LEU A 11 -7.57 7.47 11.32
CA LEU A 11 -6.56 6.92 10.43
C LEU A 11 -6.49 5.38 10.55
N PRO A 12 -6.07 4.66 9.49
CA PRO A 12 -5.81 3.22 9.58
C PRO A 12 -4.66 2.94 10.54
N ARG A 13 -4.63 1.74 11.14
CA ARG A 13 -3.49 1.26 11.92
C ARG A 13 -2.26 1.13 11.01
N ILE A 14 -1.11 1.63 11.46
CA ILE A 14 0.09 1.73 10.63
C ILE A 14 1.17 0.79 11.16
N HIS A 15 1.60 -0.14 10.31
CA HIS A 15 2.88 -0.81 10.44
C HIS A 15 3.92 -0.06 9.60
N LEU A 16 4.83 0.64 10.26
CA LEU A 16 5.91 1.35 9.61
C LEU A 16 7.15 0.45 9.54
N LEU A 17 7.47 -0.05 8.35
CA LEU A 17 8.63 -0.88 8.09
C LEU A 17 9.83 -0.02 7.69
N THR A 18 10.83 0.09 8.57
CA THR A 18 12.06 0.82 8.31
C THR A 18 13.25 -0.14 8.20
N ARG A 19 14.14 0.11 7.23
CA ARG A 19 15.39 -0.65 7.13
C ARG A 19 16.45 -0.13 8.10
N PHE A 20 16.45 1.18 8.35
CA PHE A 20 17.40 1.86 9.20
C PHE A 20 16.70 2.47 10.42
N ALA A 21 17.40 2.47 11.56
CA ALA A 21 16.89 3.07 12.79
C ALA A 21 16.74 4.60 12.66
N SER A 22 17.52 5.23 11.79
CA SER A 22 17.48 6.66 11.54
C SER A 22 16.13 7.12 10.98
N ASN A 23 15.51 6.35 10.07
CA ASN A 23 14.15 6.62 9.60
C ASN A 23 13.12 6.58 10.75
N ALA A 24 13.23 5.61 11.66
CA ALA A 24 12.34 5.52 12.81
C ALA A 24 12.52 6.70 13.77
N THR A 25 13.76 7.15 13.96
CA THR A 25 14.08 8.34 14.76
C THR A 25 13.52 9.60 14.11
N ALA A 26 13.74 9.81 12.81
CA ALA A 26 13.21 10.95 12.06
C ALA A 26 11.67 11.00 12.15
N PHE A 27 11.00 9.86 11.99
CA PHE A 27 9.54 9.77 12.11
C PHE A 27 9.03 10.15 13.50
N LYS A 28 9.65 9.63 14.56
CA LYS A 28 9.30 9.98 15.96
C LYS A 28 9.53 11.47 16.23
N SER A 29 10.63 12.04 15.73
CA SER A 29 10.92 13.47 15.84
C SER A 29 9.90 14.32 15.10
N ALA A 30 9.48 13.91 13.90
CA ALA A 30 8.45 14.59 13.13
C ALA A 30 7.09 14.56 13.83
N ILE A 31 6.67 13.43 14.43
CA ILE A 31 5.45 13.36 15.24
C ILE A 31 5.52 14.38 16.38
N LYS A 32 6.61 14.39 17.15
CA LYS A 32 6.77 15.33 18.27
C LYS A 32 6.75 16.79 17.82
N LYS A 33 7.28 17.10 16.63
CA LYS A 33 7.35 18.46 16.11
C LYS A 33 6.03 18.94 15.52
N TYR A 34 5.44 18.16 14.62
CA TYR A 34 4.34 18.62 13.76
C TYR A 34 2.97 18.16 14.23
N TYR A 35 2.86 16.94 14.79
CA TYR A 35 1.57 16.41 15.22
C TYR A 35 1.65 15.48 16.45
N PRO A 36 1.90 16.02 17.65
CA PRO A 36 2.02 15.22 18.88
C PRO A 36 0.81 14.35 19.19
N ALA A 37 -0.38 14.76 18.73
CA ALA A 37 -1.63 14.06 18.93
C ALA A 37 -1.82 12.85 17.98
N LEU A 38 -0.91 12.58 17.03
CA LEU A 38 -1.10 11.52 16.03
C LEU A 38 -1.42 10.15 16.63
N ASN A 39 -0.78 9.78 17.75
CA ASN A 39 -1.02 8.49 18.42
C ASN A 39 -2.43 8.35 19.02
N SER A 40 -3.18 9.46 19.17
CA SER A 40 -4.60 9.41 19.55
C SER A 40 -5.52 9.14 18.36
N LYS A 41 -5.02 9.30 17.13
CA LYS A 41 -5.77 9.16 15.88
C LYS A 41 -5.50 7.83 15.16
N THR A 42 -4.43 7.12 15.53
CA THR A 42 -4.08 5.79 15.03
C THR A 42 -3.08 5.09 15.94
N ASN A 43 -3.02 3.77 15.84
CA ASN A 43 -1.95 2.96 16.41
C ASN A 43 -0.82 2.77 15.38
N ILE A 44 0.40 3.16 15.75
CA ILE A 44 1.60 3.03 14.91
C ILE A 44 2.59 2.07 15.56
N THR A 45 2.94 1.00 14.84
CA THR A 45 4.01 0.07 15.24
C THR A 45 5.16 0.15 14.25
N VAL A 46 6.36 0.43 14.75
CA VAL A 46 7.58 0.50 13.92
C VAL A 46 8.31 -0.84 13.93
N HIS A 47 8.61 -1.34 12.74
CA HIS A 47 9.35 -2.58 12.52
C HIS A 47 10.69 -2.27 11.85
N THR A 48 11.79 -2.45 12.57
CA THR A 48 13.14 -2.28 12.01
C THR A 48 13.61 -3.59 11.37
N SER A 49 13.12 -3.91 10.18
CA SER A 49 13.41 -5.17 9.49
C SER A 49 13.24 -5.06 7.96
N SER A 50 13.53 -6.15 7.25
CA SER A 50 13.11 -6.30 5.85
C SER A 50 11.74 -6.96 5.79
N LEU A 51 11.00 -6.77 4.69
CA LEU A 51 9.68 -7.39 4.50
C LEU A 51 9.74 -8.92 4.67
N ALA A 52 10.75 -9.56 4.09
CA ALA A 52 10.98 -11.00 4.22
C ALA A 52 11.19 -11.47 5.68
N ARG A 53 11.65 -10.59 6.58
CA ARG A 53 11.88 -10.87 8.01
C ARG A 53 10.75 -10.40 8.91
N LEU A 54 9.71 -9.78 8.38
CA LEU A 54 8.54 -9.41 9.17
C LEU A 54 7.85 -10.68 9.71
N PRO A 55 7.54 -10.77 11.02
CA PRO A 55 6.86 -11.95 11.57
C PRO A 55 5.48 -12.15 10.95
N ALA A 56 5.09 -13.41 10.69
CA ALA A 56 3.77 -13.73 10.11
C ALA A 56 2.60 -13.31 11.03
N THR A 57 2.85 -13.10 12.32
CA THR A 57 1.88 -12.56 13.28
C THR A 57 1.53 -11.09 13.01
N VAL A 58 2.31 -10.37 12.20
CA VAL A 58 2.00 -9.01 11.77
C VAL A 58 1.04 -9.09 10.58
N THR A 59 -0.21 -8.69 10.80
CA THR A 59 -1.27 -8.65 9.80
C THR A 59 -1.65 -7.22 9.43
N TYR A 60 -1.95 -7.01 8.15
CA TYR A 60 -2.35 -5.75 7.56
C TYR A 60 -3.23 -6.00 6.34
N ASP A 61 -4.22 -5.14 6.11
CA ASP A 61 -5.14 -5.28 4.98
C ASP A 61 -4.49 -4.86 3.66
N ALA A 62 -3.65 -3.82 3.71
CA ALA A 62 -2.99 -3.26 2.53
C ALA A 62 -1.48 -3.07 2.73
N ILE A 63 -0.71 -3.26 1.66
CA ILE A 63 0.71 -2.88 1.60
C ILE A 63 0.90 -1.68 0.67
N VAL A 64 1.61 -0.66 1.14
CA VAL A 64 1.89 0.56 0.37
C VAL A 64 3.13 0.35 -0.50
N SER A 65 2.98 0.54 -1.80
CA SER A 65 4.04 0.39 -2.80
C SER A 65 4.53 1.77 -3.28
N PRO A 66 5.78 2.17 -2.99
CA PRO A 66 6.38 3.43 -3.46
C PRO A 66 6.87 3.30 -4.91
N ALA A 67 5.92 3.12 -5.83
CA ALA A 67 6.17 2.68 -7.20
C ALA A 67 6.64 3.77 -8.17
N ASN A 68 6.76 3.36 -9.43
CA ASN A 68 6.79 4.24 -10.60
C ASN A 68 5.40 4.37 -11.24
N SER A 69 5.20 5.40 -12.06
CA SER A 69 3.91 5.69 -12.72
C SER A 69 3.37 4.60 -13.63
N TYR A 70 4.19 3.64 -14.05
CA TYR A 70 3.80 2.56 -14.98
C TYR A 70 3.57 1.23 -14.28
N GLY A 71 3.65 1.17 -12.95
CA GLY A 71 3.31 -0.03 -12.19
C GLY A 71 4.27 -1.21 -12.35
N PHE A 72 5.51 -0.98 -12.80
CA PHE A 72 6.54 -2.01 -12.70
C PHE A 72 6.88 -2.27 -11.23
N MET A 73 6.78 -3.53 -10.82
CA MET A 73 6.94 -3.97 -9.43
C MET A 73 8.24 -4.75 -9.22
N ASP A 74 9.33 -4.33 -9.85
CA ASP A 74 10.56 -5.12 -9.99
C ASP A 74 11.81 -4.53 -9.32
N GLY A 75 11.63 -3.47 -8.53
CA GLY A 75 12.74 -2.76 -7.89
C GLY A 75 12.59 -2.65 -6.38
N ALA A 76 13.68 -2.88 -5.65
CA ALA A 76 13.82 -2.60 -4.22
C ALA A 76 12.65 -3.13 -3.35
N PHE A 77 11.79 -2.23 -2.84
CA PHE A 77 10.65 -2.66 -2.02
C PHE A 77 9.54 -3.32 -2.84
N ASP A 78 9.34 -2.88 -4.07
CA ASP A 78 8.32 -3.45 -4.96
C ASP A 78 8.68 -4.88 -5.39
N ASP A 79 9.97 -5.19 -5.58
CA ASP A 79 10.46 -6.56 -5.77
C ASP A 79 10.11 -7.45 -4.56
N ALA A 80 10.29 -6.94 -3.34
CA ALA A 80 9.92 -7.68 -2.14
C ALA A 80 8.40 -7.92 -2.03
N ILE A 81 7.58 -6.95 -2.46
CA ILE A 81 6.12 -7.12 -2.58
C ILE A 81 5.80 -8.20 -3.61
N SER A 82 6.46 -8.16 -4.77
CA SER A 82 6.30 -9.17 -5.83
C SER A 82 6.64 -10.57 -5.34
N ILE A 83 7.74 -10.74 -4.61
CA ILE A 83 8.11 -12.04 -4.03
C ILE A 83 7.09 -12.49 -2.98
N LEU A 84 6.57 -11.58 -2.16
CA LEU A 84 5.61 -11.91 -1.11
C LEU A 84 4.24 -12.33 -1.66
N LEU A 85 3.75 -11.62 -2.67
CA LEU A 85 2.38 -11.75 -3.16
C LEU A 85 2.27 -12.63 -4.41
N SER A 86 3.36 -12.94 -5.10
CA SER A 86 3.28 -13.84 -6.27
C SER A 86 2.85 -15.25 -5.84
N PRO A 87 1.80 -15.83 -6.45
CA PRO A 87 1.36 -17.19 -6.15
C PRO A 87 2.44 -18.26 -6.40
N ASN A 88 3.35 -17.98 -7.33
CA ASN A 88 4.54 -18.78 -7.57
C ASN A 88 5.75 -17.86 -7.84
N PRO A 89 6.62 -17.60 -6.85
CA PRO A 89 7.75 -16.68 -7.04
C PRO A 89 8.77 -17.11 -8.11
N ARG A 90 8.85 -18.40 -8.46
CA ARG A 90 9.80 -18.91 -9.46
C ARG A 90 9.30 -18.77 -10.90
N ALA A 91 7.98 -18.85 -11.13
CA ALA A 91 7.36 -18.82 -12.46
C ALA A 91 6.38 -17.65 -12.66
N GLY A 92 6.11 -16.86 -11.61
CA GLY A 92 5.03 -15.90 -11.53
C GLY A 92 5.46 -14.51 -11.08
N TYR A 93 6.76 -14.20 -11.02
CA TYR A 93 7.26 -12.89 -10.58
C TYR A 93 6.62 -11.68 -11.29
N GLY A 94 6.27 -11.80 -12.57
CA GLY A 94 5.56 -10.74 -13.32
C GLY A 94 4.08 -10.57 -12.97
N TRP A 95 3.53 -11.38 -12.06
CA TRP A 95 2.11 -11.38 -11.72
C TRP A 95 1.66 -10.06 -11.08
N THR A 96 2.37 -9.59 -10.06
CA THR A 96 2.07 -8.31 -9.39
C THR A 96 2.13 -7.13 -10.37
N THR A 97 3.15 -7.09 -11.23
CA THR A 97 3.28 -6.05 -12.27
C THR A 97 2.06 -6.06 -13.20
N ARG A 98 1.64 -7.22 -13.71
CA ARG A 98 0.44 -7.32 -14.56
C ARG A 98 -0.83 -6.90 -13.83
N LYS A 99 -0.98 -7.31 -12.57
CA LYS A 99 -2.13 -6.96 -11.72
C LYS A 99 -2.24 -5.45 -11.54
N VAL A 100 -1.13 -4.82 -11.17
CA VAL A 100 -1.02 -3.37 -11.00
C VAL A 100 -1.29 -2.67 -12.34
N GLN A 101 -0.65 -3.09 -13.42
CA GLN A 101 -0.81 -2.46 -14.74
C GLN A 101 -2.23 -2.56 -15.30
N SER A 102 -2.92 -3.69 -15.12
CA SER A 102 -4.34 -3.81 -15.49
C SER A 102 -5.18 -2.77 -14.75
N ARG A 103 -4.98 -2.66 -13.43
CA ARG A 103 -5.71 -1.69 -12.61
C ARG A 103 -5.38 -0.24 -12.99
N LEU A 104 -4.12 0.04 -13.32
CA LEU A 104 -3.69 1.34 -13.84
C LEU A 104 -4.32 1.65 -15.20
N TYR A 105 -4.50 0.66 -16.07
CA TYR A 105 -5.16 0.87 -17.35
C TYR A 105 -6.66 1.19 -17.19
N GLU A 106 -7.35 0.46 -16.32
CA GLU A 106 -8.76 0.71 -15.99
C GLU A 106 -8.97 2.12 -15.45
N THR A 107 -8.12 2.54 -14.51
CA THR A 107 -8.31 3.77 -13.73
C THR A 107 -7.70 4.99 -14.42
N TRP A 108 -6.49 4.85 -14.96
CA TRP A 108 -5.65 5.96 -15.43
C TRP A 108 -5.16 5.81 -16.88
N ARG A 109 -5.68 4.81 -17.61
CA ARG A 109 -5.20 4.48 -18.97
C ARG A 109 -3.69 4.19 -19.04
N GLY A 110 -3.14 3.62 -17.96
CA GLY A 110 -1.79 3.06 -17.91
C GLY A 110 -0.72 3.98 -17.32
N TYR A 111 -1.09 5.19 -16.88
CA TYR A 111 -0.17 6.14 -16.26
C TYR A 111 -0.76 6.74 -14.98
N ALA A 112 -0.24 6.34 -13.81
CA ALA A 112 -0.58 7.00 -12.55
C ALA A 112 0.37 8.19 -12.29
N PRO A 113 -0.13 9.43 -12.21
CA PRO A 113 0.72 10.59 -11.91
C PRO A 113 1.46 10.42 -10.58
N PRO A 114 2.73 10.85 -10.46
CA PRO A 114 3.39 10.96 -9.16
C PRO A 114 2.53 11.74 -8.16
N GLY A 115 2.55 11.34 -6.89
CA GLY A 115 1.70 11.95 -5.86
C GLY A 115 0.29 11.37 -5.76
N SER A 116 -0.12 10.50 -6.70
CA SER A 116 -1.42 9.80 -6.62
C SER A 116 -1.37 8.52 -5.77
N CYS A 117 -2.53 7.90 -5.54
CA CYS A 117 -2.63 6.54 -5.00
C CYS A 117 -3.69 5.73 -5.75
N THR A 118 -3.39 4.46 -6.04
CA THR A 118 -4.35 3.50 -6.61
C THR A 118 -4.43 2.25 -5.76
N VAL A 119 -5.63 1.91 -5.28
CA VAL A 119 -5.89 0.65 -4.58
C VAL A 119 -6.08 -0.47 -5.60
N VAL A 120 -5.32 -1.54 -5.44
CA VAL A 120 -5.34 -2.75 -6.27
C VAL A 120 -5.74 -3.94 -5.38
N ASP A 121 -6.86 -4.61 -5.69
CA ASP A 121 -7.26 -5.86 -5.02
C ASP A 121 -6.42 -7.02 -5.57
N VAL A 122 -5.64 -7.66 -4.69
CA VAL A 122 -4.74 -8.76 -5.06
C VAL A 122 -5.38 -10.13 -4.89
N ARG A 123 -6.58 -10.22 -4.30
CA ARG A 123 -7.31 -11.49 -4.12
C ARG A 123 -8.15 -11.85 -5.33
N ARG A 124 -8.72 -10.85 -6.00
CA ARG A 124 -9.66 -11.06 -7.11
C ARG A 124 -8.88 -11.37 -8.39
N ASP A 125 -8.58 -12.63 -8.66
CA ASP A 125 -7.88 -13.03 -9.88
C ASP A 125 -8.60 -14.17 -10.60
N ALA A 126 -9.73 -13.85 -11.24
CA ALA A 126 -10.47 -14.82 -12.04
C ALA A 126 -9.61 -15.36 -13.21
N GLU A 127 -8.75 -14.52 -13.79
CA GLU A 127 -8.08 -14.87 -15.05
C GLU A 127 -6.78 -15.69 -14.87
N TRP A 128 -6.07 -15.57 -13.76
CA TRP A 128 -4.74 -16.21 -13.65
C TRP A 128 -4.80 -17.73 -13.42
N TRP A 129 -5.72 -18.21 -12.58
CA TRP A 129 -5.92 -19.66 -12.43
C TRP A 129 -6.45 -20.28 -13.73
N ASP A 130 -7.23 -19.53 -14.51
CA ASP A 130 -7.67 -19.93 -15.86
C ASP A 130 -6.47 -20.03 -16.82
N LEU A 131 -5.59 -19.02 -16.83
CA LEU A 131 -4.36 -19.01 -17.64
C LEU A 131 -3.38 -20.13 -17.25
N LYS A 132 -3.24 -20.44 -15.96
CA LYS A 132 -2.42 -21.57 -15.48
C LYS A 132 -3.02 -22.93 -15.80
N ARG A 133 -4.34 -23.07 -15.73
CA ARG A 133 -5.05 -24.27 -16.19
C ARG A 133 -4.85 -24.46 -17.70
N ALA A 134 -4.88 -23.38 -18.49
CA ALA A 134 -4.62 -23.42 -19.92
C ALA A 134 -3.14 -23.78 -20.26
N GLU A 135 -2.15 -23.21 -19.58
CA GLU A 135 -0.73 -23.55 -19.76
C GLU A 135 -0.42 -25.02 -19.44
N ASN A 136 -0.96 -25.54 -18.33
CA ASN A 136 -0.79 -26.95 -17.95
C ASN A 136 -1.55 -27.92 -18.86
N SER A 137 -2.55 -27.42 -19.61
CA SER A 137 -3.29 -28.21 -20.60
C SER A 137 -2.60 -28.24 -21.98
N SER A 138 -1.65 -27.33 -22.22
CA SER A 138 -0.92 -27.24 -23.49
C SER A 138 0.39 -28.05 -23.53
N ASP A 139 0.77 -28.72 -22.44
CA ASP A 139 2.02 -29.46 -22.32
C ASP A 139 1.87 -31.00 -22.50
N ASP A 140 0.69 -31.50 -22.91
CA ASP A 140 0.53 -32.92 -23.29
C ASP A 140 0.97 -33.18 -24.74
N GLY A 141 2.28 -33.08 -24.92
CA GLY A 141 3.04 -33.55 -26.07
C GLY A 141 3.73 -34.88 -25.79
N GLY A 142 3.00 -35.90 -25.33
CA GLY A 142 3.31 -37.30 -25.60
C GLY A 142 4.27 -38.04 -24.65
N ARG A 143 3.70 -38.86 -23.76
CA ARG A 143 4.18 -40.24 -23.55
C ARG A 143 3.05 -41.14 -23.04
N ALA A 144 2.85 -42.24 -23.77
CA ALA A 144 1.77 -43.19 -23.59
C ALA A 144 1.73 -43.91 -22.22
N GLY A 145 0.51 -44.00 -21.68
CA GLY A 145 -0.09 -45.18 -21.01
C GLY A 145 0.35 -45.51 -19.59
N VAL A 146 -0.58 -45.41 -18.62
CA VAL A 146 -0.97 -46.49 -17.67
C VAL A 146 -2.34 -46.13 -17.03
N VAL A 147 -3.35 -46.95 -17.34
CA VAL A 147 -4.52 -47.42 -16.56
C VAL A 147 -5.33 -46.41 -15.71
N GLU A 148 -6.58 -46.19 -16.15
CA GLU A 148 -7.69 -45.63 -15.34
C GLU A 148 -7.96 -46.52 -14.12
N VAL A 149 -8.02 -45.91 -12.94
CA VAL A 149 -8.68 -46.50 -11.77
C VAL A 149 -9.80 -45.54 -11.38
N ASP A 150 -11.03 -45.97 -11.64
CA ASP A 150 -12.25 -45.35 -11.11
C ASP A 150 -12.21 -45.40 -9.58
N VAL A 151 -12.23 -44.22 -8.95
CA VAL A 151 -12.60 -44.09 -7.53
C VAL A 151 -13.76 -43.10 -7.47
N GLU A 152 -14.89 -43.64 -7.00
CA GLU A 152 -16.16 -42.97 -6.82
C GLU A 152 -16.03 -41.63 -6.09
N ARG A 153 -16.78 -40.65 -6.60
CA ARG A 153 -17.03 -39.36 -5.93
C ARG A 153 -17.94 -39.61 -4.75
N ASP A 154 -17.45 -39.37 -3.54
CA ASP A 154 -18.28 -38.97 -2.40
C ASP A 154 -17.47 -38.05 -1.47
N GLY A 155 -18.03 -36.89 -1.15
CA GLY A 155 -17.52 -35.98 -0.13
C GLY A 155 -17.37 -34.53 -0.58
N VAL A 156 -18.40 -33.72 -0.30
CA VAL A 156 -18.31 -32.26 -0.27
C VAL A 156 -17.33 -31.87 0.83
N GLY A 157 -16.10 -31.55 0.44
CA GLY A 157 -15.10 -30.88 1.28
C GLY A 157 -14.75 -29.55 0.64
N GLN A 158 -15.04 -28.45 1.33
CA GLN A 158 -14.49 -27.15 0.98
C GLN A 158 -12.96 -27.28 1.00
N GLN A 159 -12.34 -27.26 -0.19
CA GLN A 159 -10.90 -27.05 -0.29
C GLN A 159 -10.63 -25.59 0.03
N GLU A 160 -10.18 -25.33 1.25
CA GLU A 160 -9.50 -24.09 1.58
C GLU A 160 -8.30 -23.94 0.64
N ASP A 161 -8.32 -22.87 -0.16
CA ASP A 161 -7.23 -22.49 -1.06
C ASP A 161 -5.98 -22.19 -0.23
N GLY A 162 -5.11 -23.19 -0.13
CA GLY A 162 -3.85 -23.16 0.60
C GLY A 162 -2.74 -22.34 -0.06
N SER A 163 -3.05 -21.27 -0.82
CA SER A 163 -2.05 -20.26 -1.19
C SER A 163 -1.80 -19.33 0.01
N GLY A 164 -1.35 -19.89 1.14
CA GLY A 164 -1.12 -19.15 2.37
C GLY A 164 0.03 -18.15 2.21
N HIS A 165 -0.24 -16.97 1.64
CA HIS A 165 0.68 -15.85 1.67
C HIS A 165 1.07 -15.61 3.13
N LYS A 166 2.37 -15.40 3.36
CA LYS A 166 2.95 -15.24 4.71
C LYS A 166 2.21 -14.19 5.57
N HIS A 167 1.54 -13.25 4.92
CA HIS A 167 0.68 -12.24 5.52
C HIS A 167 -0.66 -12.22 4.78
N GLU A 168 -1.76 -12.02 5.51
CA GLU A 168 -3.12 -11.86 4.97
C GLU A 168 -3.31 -10.47 4.33
N CYS A 169 -2.55 -10.18 3.28
CA CYS A 169 -2.59 -8.90 2.56
C CYS A 169 -3.62 -8.97 1.42
N LYS A 170 -4.60 -8.08 1.44
CA LYS A 170 -5.74 -8.06 0.49
C LYS A 170 -5.55 -7.05 -0.63
N TYR A 171 -4.78 -5.99 -0.37
CA TYR A 171 -4.62 -4.88 -1.30
C TYR A 171 -3.18 -4.40 -1.42
N ILE A 172 -2.82 -3.89 -2.61
CA ILE A 172 -1.68 -2.99 -2.78
C ILE A 172 -2.23 -1.57 -2.90
N ALA A 173 -1.72 -0.66 -2.09
CA ALA A 173 -1.92 0.77 -2.29
C ALA A 173 -0.71 1.33 -3.06
N LEU A 174 -0.86 1.47 -4.37
CA LEU A 174 0.20 1.92 -5.26
C LEU A 174 0.34 3.44 -5.19
N CYS A 175 1.44 3.93 -4.62
CA CYS A 175 1.77 5.35 -4.51
C CYS A 175 2.98 5.66 -5.41
N PRO A 176 2.79 6.01 -6.70
CA PRO A 176 3.88 6.41 -7.56
C PRO A 176 4.59 7.64 -7.00
N THR A 177 5.87 7.49 -6.67
CA THR A 177 6.72 8.62 -6.22
C THR A 177 7.52 9.24 -7.38
N MET A 178 7.45 8.62 -8.56
CA MET A 178 8.21 9.04 -9.73
C MET A 178 7.61 8.46 -11.01
N ARG A 179 7.86 9.11 -12.15
CA ARG A 179 7.48 8.55 -13.46
C ARG A 179 8.26 7.28 -13.82
N VAL A 180 9.57 7.37 -13.70
CA VAL A 180 10.54 6.29 -13.90
C VAL A 180 11.58 6.39 -12.80
N PRO A 181 12.31 5.31 -12.45
CA PRO A 181 13.35 5.32 -11.44
C PRO A 181 14.36 6.48 -11.61
N ARG A 182 14.27 7.51 -10.76
CA ARG A 182 15.20 8.67 -10.75
C ARG A 182 15.14 9.42 -9.44
N ARG A 183 16.09 10.36 -9.24
CA ARG A 183 16.03 11.33 -8.13
C ARG A 183 14.82 12.25 -8.32
N VAL A 184 14.08 12.52 -7.24
CA VAL A 184 12.82 13.28 -7.27
C VAL A 184 12.83 14.56 -6.45
N LEU A 185 14.01 15.07 -6.07
CA LEU A 185 14.12 16.31 -5.30
C LEU A 185 13.51 17.55 -5.97
N TRP A 186 13.31 17.51 -7.30
CA TRP A 186 12.60 18.56 -8.05
C TRP A 186 11.13 18.66 -7.66
N ASP A 187 10.53 17.54 -7.27
CA ASP A 187 9.21 17.49 -6.69
C ASP A 187 9.36 17.73 -5.20
N ARG A 188 8.87 18.89 -4.76
CA ARG A 188 9.06 19.36 -3.39
C ARG A 188 8.14 18.68 -2.40
N GLU A 189 7.09 18.00 -2.85
CA GLU A 189 5.99 17.57 -1.99
C GLU A 189 5.49 16.14 -2.28
N VAL A 190 6.13 15.40 -3.19
CA VAL A 190 5.70 14.04 -3.57
C VAL A 190 5.39 13.09 -2.41
N VAL A 191 6.10 13.20 -1.27
CA VAL A 191 5.79 12.38 -0.09
C VAL A 191 4.48 12.81 0.55
N PHE A 192 4.29 14.12 0.73
CA PHE A 192 3.04 14.69 1.25
C PHE A 192 1.87 14.28 0.35
N GLU A 193 2.00 14.52 -0.95
CA GLU A 193 0.97 14.19 -1.96
C GLU A 193 0.62 12.70 -1.93
N CYS A 194 1.62 11.81 -1.96
CA CYS A 194 1.39 10.36 -1.94
C CYS A 194 0.67 9.90 -0.65
N VAL A 195 1.03 10.46 0.51
CA VAL A 195 0.40 10.09 1.79
C VAL A 195 -1.02 10.64 1.86
N TRP A 196 -1.25 11.87 1.42
CA TRP A 196 -2.60 12.44 1.33
C TRP A 196 -3.49 11.62 0.39
N ALA A 197 -3.00 11.33 -0.81
CA ALA A 197 -3.72 10.53 -1.80
C ALA A 197 -3.98 9.11 -1.31
N LEU A 198 -3.04 8.50 -0.58
CA LEU A 198 -3.23 7.19 0.07
C LEU A 198 -4.42 7.22 1.04
N LEU A 199 -4.49 8.22 1.92
CA LEU A 199 -5.56 8.33 2.90
C LEU A 199 -6.92 8.60 2.23
N CYS A 200 -6.96 9.48 1.21
CA CYS A 200 -8.16 9.67 0.39
C CYS A 200 -8.60 8.39 -0.32
N ALA A 201 -7.68 7.63 -0.92
CA ALA A 201 -7.99 6.39 -1.62
C ALA A 201 -8.53 5.32 -0.66
N ILE A 202 -7.96 5.22 0.54
CA ILE A 202 -8.46 4.34 1.61
C ILE A 202 -9.86 4.76 2.05
N ASP A 203 -10.10 6.05 2.30
CA ASP A 203 -11.42 6.54 2.72
C ASP A 203 -12.49 6.29 1.65
N VAL A 204 -12.21 6.61 0.38
CA VAL A 204 -13.12 6.34 -0.75
C VAL A 204 -13.40 4.84 -0.87
N HIS A 205 -12.38 3.99 -0.79
CA HIS A 205 -12.53 2.53 -0.80
C HIS A 205 -13.41 2.07 0.37
N ASN A 206 -13.12 2.54 1.57
CA ASN A 206 -13.80 2.15 2.80
C ASN A 206 -15.27 2.57 2.85
N ARG A 207 -15.65 3.69 2.21
CA ARG A 207 -17.06 4.10 2.08
C ARG A 207 -17.88 3.15 1.20
N GLN A 208 -17.23 2.42 0.30
CA GLN A 208 -17.86 1.48 -0.64
C GLN A 208 -17.63 0.01 -0.26
N ALA A 209 -16.74 -0.25 0.70
CA ALA A 209 -16.32 -1.58 1.10
C ALA A 209 -17.47 -2.37 1.76
N ARG A 210 -17.61 -3.64 1.38
CA ARG A 210 -18.46 -4.59 2.08
C ARG A 210 -17.78 -5.07 3.36
N GLU A 211 -18.52 -5.83 4.16
CA GLU A 211 -17.97 -6.49 5.34
C GLU A 211 -16.73 -7.34 4.97
N GLY A 212 -15.64 -7.17 5.71
CA GLY A 212 -14.36 -7.85 5.46
C GLY A 212 -13.49 -7.27 4.33
N GLU A 213 -13.97 -6.26 3.60
CA GLU A 213 -13.24 -5.62 2.48
C GLU A 213 -12.58 -4.29 2.84
N ARG A 214 -12.85 -3.74 4.04
CA ARG A 214 -12.24 -2.50 4.50
C ARG A 214 -10.72 -2.61 4.63
N ILE A 215 -10.05 -1.47 4.45
CA ILE A 215 -8.64 -1.28 4.73
C ILE A 215 -8.56 -0.52 6.06
N ASP A 216 -8.44 -1.25 7.15
CA ASP A 216 -8.33 -0.68 8.50
C ASP A 216 -6.87 -0.69 8.98
N SER A 217 -5.97 -1.36 8.25
CA SER A 217 -4.55 -1.44 8.56
C SER A 217 -3.64 -1.51 7.34
N ILE A 218 -2.53 -0.78 7.40
CA ILE A 218 -1.54 -0.70 6.32
C ILE A 218 -0.13 -1.07 6.79
N LEU A 219 0.65 -1.69 5.91
CA LEU A 219 2.11 -1.77 6.01
C LEU A 219 2.71 -0.77 5.02
N MET A 220 3.53 0.16 5.51
CA MET A 220 4.21 1.14 4.65
C MET A 220 5.69 1.26 4.97
N THR A 221 6.47 1.77 4.01
CA THR A 221 7.89 2.05 4.14
C THR A 221 8.17 3.53 3.84
N PRO A 222 9.34 4.09 4.21
CA PRO A 222 9.68 5.47 3.85
C PRO A 222 9.65 5.75 2.34
N LEU A 223 8.66 6.52 1.89
CA LEU A 223 8.43 6.84 0.48
C LEU A 223 9.55 7.72 -0.08
N ALA A 224 9.96 7.45 -1.32
CA ALA A 224 10.97 8.22 -2.07
C ALA A 224 12.39 8.32 -1.45
N THR A 225 12.67 7.67 -0.32
CA THR A 225 13.99 7.74 0.36
C THR A 225 15.08 6.89 -0.30
N GLY A 226 14.69 5.90 -1.10
CA GLY A 226 15.61 5.04 -1.86
C GLY A 226 16.13 5.72 -3.13
N VAL A 227 15.60 5.32 -4.30
CA VAL A 227 15.97 5.87 -5.61
C VAL A 227 15.66 7.37 -5.71
N GLY A 228 14.57 7.81 -5.07
CA GLY A 228 14.11 9.19 -5.09
C GLY A 228 15.05 10.18 -4.39
N ARG A 229 15.89 9.70 -3.46
CA ARG A 229 16.85 10.49 -2.67
C ARG A 229 16.24 11.54 -1.75
N VAL A 230 14.94 11.44 -1.42
CA VAL A 230 14.35 12.28 -0.36
C VAL A 230 15.02 11.93 0.98
N SER A 231 15.42 12.92 1.76
CA SER A 231 16.02 12.70 3.09
C SER A 231 15.00 12.05 4.04
N GLU A 232 15.49 11.43 5.10
CA GLU A 232 14.63 10.82 6.10
C GLU A 232 13.88 11.85 6.93
N GLU A 233 14.48 13.03 7.14
CA GLU A 233 13.87 14.18 7.80
C GLU A 233 12.72 14.74 6.96
N ARG A 234 12.96 14.96 5.65
CA ARG A 234 11.94 15.48 4.74
C ARG A 234 10.79 14.50 4.58
N TRP A 235 11.10 13.21 4.37
CA TRP A 235 10.08 12.17 4.31
C TRP A 235 9.24 12.14 5.59
N ALA A 236 9.89 12.12 6.76
CA ALA A 236 9.19 12.01 8.04
C ALA A 236 8.29 13.23 8.29
N ALA A 237 8.79 14.44 8.03
CA ALA A 237 8.04 15.68 8.17
C ALA A 237 6.79 15.67 7.27
N GLN A 238 6.96 15.41 5.98
CA GLN A 238 5.86 15.42 5.01
C GLN A 238 4.84 14.32 5.27
N CYS A 239 5.29 13.12 5.68
CA CYS A 239 4.40 12.02 6.06
C CYS A 239 3.50 12.39 7.25
N VAL A 240 4.07 12.99 8.29
CA VAL A 240 3.32 13.41 9.48
C VAL A 240 2.39 14.59 9.19
N LEU A 241 2.86 15.58 8.41
CA LEU A 241 2.04 16.73 8.01
C LEU A 241 0.83 16.30 7.16
N ALA A 242 1.03 15.37 6.22
CA ALA A 242 -0.08 14.82 5.43
C ALA A 242 -1.12 14.14 6.33
N MET A 243 -0.69 13.33 7.31
CA MET A 243 -1.60 12.72 8.28
C MET A 243 -2.32 13.76 9.15
N LYS A 244 -1.60 14.80 9.61
CA LYS A 244 -2.16 15.89 10.42
C LYS A 244 -3.28 16.62 9.69
N TYR A 245 -2.97 17.16 8.52
CA TYR A 245 -3.92 17.98 7.78
C TYR A 245 -5.06 17.14 7.21
N TRP A 246 -4.83 15.87 6.88
CA TRP A 246 -5.91 14.99 6.44
C TRP A 246 -6.90 14.70 7.58
N VAL A 247 -6.41 14.42 8.79
CA VAL A 247 -7.27 14.28 9.98
C VAL A 247 -8.03 15.57 10.26
N GLU A 248 -7.36 16.72 10.16
CA GLU A 248 -8.02 18.02 10.32
C GLU A 248 -9.15 18.22 9.29
N ALA A 249 -8.91 17.83 8.03
CA ALA A 249 -9.91 17.91 6.98
C ALA A 249 -11.15 17.04 7.24
N VAL A 250 -10.96 15.85 7.79
CA VAL A 250 -12.06 14.96 8.19
C VAL A 250 -12.82 15.52 9.40
N GLU A 251 -12.12 16.12 10.35
CA GLU A 251 -12.71 16.62 11.60
C GLU A 251 -13.35 18.02 11.47
N GLN A 252 -12.97 18.77 10.44
CA GLN A 252 -13.45 20.13 10.18
C GLN A 252 -13.96 20.29 8.74
N PRO A 253 -15.02 19.55 8.34
CA PRO A 253 -15.51 19.57 6.97
C PRO A 253 -16.02 20.94 6.51
N ASP A 254 -16.57 21.76 7.43
CA ASP A 254 -17.05 23.10 7.09
C ASP A 254 -15.90 24.04 6.69
N LYS A 255 -14.75 23.94 7.39
CA LYS A 255 -13.52 24.69 7.06
C LYS A 255 -12.94 24.18 5.74
N TRP A 256 -12.69 22.88 5.66
CA TRP A 256 -11.95 22.29 4.53
C TRP A 256 -12.76 22.18 3.24
N GLY A 257 -14.08 22.17 3.34
CA GLY A 257 -14.98 22.23 2.19
C GLY A 257 -15.12 23.62 1.55
N GLN A 258 -14.64 24.68 2.23
CA GLN A 258 -14.81 26.08 1.81
C GLN A 258 -13.57 26.94 2.11
N LEU A 259 -12.37 26.42 1.81
CA LEU A 259 -11.12 27.14 2.06
C LEU A 259 -10.98 28.40 1.20
N GLU A 260 -10.47 29.46 1.81
CA GLU A 260 -10.01 30.68 1.14
C GLU A 260 -8.47 30.71 1.08
N TRP A 261 -7.92 31.42 0.09
CA TRP A 261 -6.47 31.48 -0.15
C TRP A 261 -5.67 31.99 1.07
N ASN A 262 -6.19 32.96 1.81
CA ASN A 262 -5.58 33.46 3.05
C ASN A 262 -5.34 32.33 4.07
N THR A 263 -6.30 31.43 4.23
CA THR A 263 -6.26 30.31 5.17
C THR A 263 -5.22 29.28 4.73
N VAL A 264 -5.12 29.02 3.42
CA VAL A 264 -4.12 28.12 2.85
C VAL A 264 -2.69 28.65 3.04
N TYR A 265 -2.49 29.94 2.80
CA TYR A 265 -1.16 30.58 2.92
C TYR A 265 -0.70 30.72 4.37
N ASP A 266 -1.58 30.98 5.32
CA ASP A 266 -1.19 31.25 6.70
C ASP A 266 -0.92 29.97 7.53
N GLU A 267 -1.71 28.91 7.36
CA GLU A 267 -1.67 27.75 8.28
C GLU A 267 -1.03 26.48 7.71
N SER A 268 -1.32 26.12 6.46
CA SER A 268 -0.85 24.85 5.86
C SER A 268 0.39 24.99 4.99
N SER A 269 0.49 26.08 4.23
CA SER A 269 1.64 26.31 3.32
C SER A 269 2.94 26.39 4.11
N THR A 270 2.95 27.12 5.24
CA THR A 270 4.18 27.43 5.98
C THR A 270 4.87 26.18 6.55
N GLU A 271 4.12 25.22 7.10
CA GLU A 271 4.73 24.00 7.64
C GLU A 271 5.25 23.08 6.54
N ILE A 272 4.54 22.97 5.40
CA ILE A 272 4.94 22.12 4.28
C ILE A 272 6.14 22.74 3.54
N ASP A 273 6.10 24.05 3.28
CA ASP A 273 7.19 24.81 2.65
C ASP A 273 8.49 24.68 3.45
N ALA A 274 8.40 24.72 4.78
CA ALA A 274 9.55 24.52 5.66
C ALA A 274 10.20 23.13 5.56
N THR A 275 9.56 22.17 4.86
CA THR A 275 10.13 20.84 4.62
C THR A 275 10.90 20.73 3.30
N HIS A 276 10.76 21.67 2.37
CA HIS A 276 11.26 21.53 0.99
C HIS A 276 12.77 21.30 0.92
N ASP A 277 13.53 21.92 1.81
CA ASP A 277 15.00 21.92 1.85
C ASP A 277 15.59 20.99 2.92
N LEU A 278 14.76 20.19 3.59
CA LEU A 278 15.21 19.13 4.51
C LEU A 278 15.87 17.95 3.76
#